data_AF-A0A3B9ACG5-F1
#
_entry.id   AF-A0A3B9ACG5-F1
#
_cell.length_a   1.000
_cell.length_b   1.000
_cell.length_c   1.000
_cell.angle_alpha   90.00
_cell.angle_beta   90.00
_cell.angle_gamma   90.00
#
_symmetry.space_group_name_H-M   'P 1'
#
loop_
_entity.id
_entity.type
_entity.pdbx_description
1 polymer ?
#
loop_
_entity_poly.entity_id
_entity_poly.type
_entity_poly.pdbx_seq_one_letter_code
_entity_poly.pdbx_strand_id
1 'polypeptide(L)'
;MSLIKPSKNNLAQSTRCLLASMLISGLFMAMSQAQALPEDRLQAINIESDRASRNDKTGLTIYEGSVILTQGSINIRADKITVHSKANKVSRIVCIGEPAHYHQQPEPDAGLVIARANTIEYHLDQDAITLRKNASLDQEGTVLKGEIINYDLKEELIEARGDEKGTGRIQMVIPPNQQQEGANQVPEPAAPGANIKDKASVSTSTPESTGSPAP
;
A
#
# COMPACT_ATOMS: atom_id res chain seq x y z
N MET A 1 18.28 92.66 26.80
CA MET A 1 18.33 91.29 27.34
C MET A 1 18.23 90.34 26.15
N SER A 2 19.29 89.60 25.83
CA SER A 2 19.36 88.76 24.64
C SER A 2 20.10 87.46 24.94
N LEU A 3 19.74 86.46 24.14
CA LEU A 3 20.50 85.28 23.69
C LEU A 3 20.19 83.91 24.34
N ILE A 4 19.46 83.15 23.51
CA ILE A 4 19.41 81.71 23.34
C ILE A 4 20.80 81.12 23.04
N LYS A 5 21.05 79.89 23.52
CA LYS A 5 22.06 78.97 22.96
C LYS A 5 21.60 77.49 23.15
N PRO A 6 21.65 76.63 22.11
CA PRO A 6 21.42 75.17 22.23
C PRO A 6 22.75 74.37 22.06
N SER A 7 22.69 73.02 22.18
CA SER A 7 23.65 71.98 21.70
C SER A 7 24.05 70.97 22.81
N LYS A 8 24.23 69.65 22.66
CA LYS A 8 24.05 68.57 21.65
C LYS A 8 24.35 67.24 22.40
N ASN A 9 23.84 66.10 21.90
CA ASN A 9 24.55 64.79 21.76
C ASN A 9 23.67 63.55 22.04
N ASN A 10 22.97 63.06 21.01
CA ASN A 10 22.35 61.71 20.97
C ASN A 10 22.83 60.97 19.72
N LEU A 11 24.14 60.68 19.61
CA LEU A 11 24.70 60.05 18.40
C LEU A 11 25.60 58.84 18.66
N ALA A 12 25.69 58.34 19.89
CA ALA A 12 26.59 57.24 20.25
C ALA A 12 25.91 55.96 20.76
N GLN A 13 24.57 55.90 20.80
CA GLN A 13 23.84 54.70 21.27
C GLN A 13 23.31 53.78 20.15
N SER A 14 23.17 54.29 18.91
CA SER A 14 22.53 53.51 17.83
C SER A 14 23.42 52.49 17.12
N THR A 15 24.73 52.46 17.36
CA THR A 15 25.64 51.56 16.61
C THR A 15 25.95 50.23 17.30
N ARG A 16 25.53 50.02 18.56
CA ARG A 16 25.74 48.73 19.27
C ARG A 16 24.56 47.76 19.17
N CYS A 17 23.39 48.19 18.70
CA CYS A 17 22.25 47.30 18.44
C CYS A 17 22.27 46.68 17.04
N LEU A 18 23.00 47.25 16.09
CA LEU A 18 22.95 46.79 14.69
C LEU A 18 23.82 45.56 14.39
N LEU A 19 24.82 45.24 15.22
CA LEU A 19 25.64 44.03 15.03
C LEU A 19 25.13 42.80 15.81
N ALA A 20 24.27 42.98 16.81
CA ALA A 20 23.65 41.87 17.53
C ALA A 20 22.40 41.32 16.83
N SER A 21 21.83 42.06 15.87
CA SER A 21 20.60 41.65 15.20
C SER A 21 20.81 40.77 13.96
N MET A 22 22.05 40.64 13.48
CA MET A 22 22.37 39.89 12.25
C MET A 22 22.77 38.42 12.49
N LEU A 23 22.69 37.93 13.74
CA LEU A 23 23.06 36.56 14.11
C LEU A 23 21.87 35.68 14.56
N ILE A 24 20.64 36.21 14.57
CA ILE A 24 19.43 35.47 14.99
C ILE A 24 18.54 35.07 13.79
N SER A 25 18.78 35.62 12.61
CA SER A 25 17.93 35.39 11.43
C SER A 25 18.24 34.11 10.62
N GLY A 26 19.20 33.28 11.05
CA GLY A 26 19.68 32.12 10.29
C GLY A 26 19.11 30.76 10.70
N LEU A 27 18.28 30.66 11.75
CA LEU A 27 17.97 29.37 12.39
C LEU A 27 16.57 28.79 12.10
N PHE A 28 15.82 29.29 11.10
CA PHE A 28 14.42 28.86 10.90
C PHE A 28 14.08 28.24 9.55
N MET A 29 15.08 27.80 8.76
CA MET A 29 14.84 27.04 7.51
C MET A 29 15.42 25.63 7.60
N ALA A 30 14.97 24.88 8.61
CA ALA A 30 14.95 23.43 8.55
C ALA A 30 13.51 22.99 8.83
N MET A 31 12.57 23.43 7.99
CA MET A 31 11.23 22.84 8.00
C MET A 31 11.41 21.40 7.57
N SER A 32 11.24 20.52 8.55
CA SER A 32 11.27 19.08 8.39
C SER A 32 10.41 18.68 7.20
N GLN A 33 11.00 17.98 6.25
CA GLN A 33 10.28 17.09 5.34
C GLN A 33 9.67 16.00 6.23
N ALA A 34 8.56 16.32 6.90
CA ALA A 34 7.76 15.33 7.60
C ALA A 34 7.09 14.52 6.50
N GLN A 35 7.71 13.38 6.16
CA GLN A 35 7.01 12.30 5.48
C GLN A 35 5.92 11.86 6.47
N ALA A 36 4.74 12.45 6.35
CA ALA A 36 3.61 12.09 7.19
C ALA A 36 3.26 10.65 6.83
N LEU A 37 3.37 9.75 7.81
CA LEU A 37 2.79 8.42 7.68
C LEU A 37 1.28 8.58 7.49
N PRO A 38 0.62 7.68 6.74
CA PRO A 38 -0.83 7.70 6.62
C PRO A 38 -1.48 7.76 8.01
N GLU A 39 -2.33 8.76 8.26
CA GLU A 39 -2.88 9.06 9.59
C GLU A 39 -3.63 7.86 10.18
N ASP A 40 -4.22 7.03 9.32
CA ASP A 40 -4.92 5.79 9.67
C ASP A 40 -4.07 4.87 10.55
N ARG A 41 -2.77 4.71 10.25
CA ARG A 41 -1.89 3.78 11.00
C ARG A 41 -1.70 4.17 12.46
N LEU A 42 -1.83 5.47 12.75
CA LEU A 42 -1.72 6.01 14.09
C LEU A 42 -3.03 5.86 14.88
N GLN A 43 -4.13 5.55 14.20
CA GLN A 43 -5.43 5.33 14.82
C GLN A 43 -5.52 3.94 15.46
N ALA A 44 -6.40 3.83 16.46
CA ALA A 44 -6.70 2.58 17.12
C ALA A 44 -7.35 1.58 16.16
N ILE A 45 -6.99 0.31 16.31
CA ILE A 45 -7.64 -0.80 15.61
C ILE A 45 -8.82 -1.26 16.47
N ASN A 46 -10.04 -1.15 15.93
CA ASN A 46 -11.24 -1.69 16.54
C ASN A 46 -11.74 -2.89 15.75
N ILE A 47 -12.16 -3.95 16.44
CA ILE A 47 -12.71 -5.16 15.82
C ILE A 47 -14.02 -5.51 16.53
N GLU A 48 -15.07 -5.63 15.75
CA GLU A 48 -16.41 -6.03 16.18
C GLU A 48 -16.76 -7.40 15.56
N SER A 49 -17.29 -8.32 16.37
CA SER A 49 -17.67 -9.67 15.93
C SER A 49 -18.67 -10.33 16.87
N ASP A 50 -19.27 -11.44 16.42
CA ASP A 50 -20.13 -12.28 17.27
C ASP A 50 -19.34 -13.05 18.33
N ARG A 51 -18.12 -13.48 17.98
CA ARG A 51 -17.25 -14.28 18.86
C ARG A 51 -15.81 -13.85 18.76
N ALA A 52 -15.09 -14.03 19.87
CA ALA A 52 -13.64 -13.83 19.95
C ALA A 52 -12.99 -14.93 20.79
N SER A 53 -11.83 -15.41 20.36
CA SER A 53 -11.00 -16.37 21.07
C SER A 53 -9.55 -15.90 21.07
N ARG A 54 -8.94 -15.80 22.25
CA ARG A 54 -7.57 -15.31 22.42
C ARG A 54 -6.69 -16.40 23.01
N ASN A 55 -5.52 -16.59 22.40
CA ASN A 55 -4.49 -17.50 22.88
C ASN A 55 -3.18 -16.74 23.09
N ASP A 56 -2.91 -16.39 24.35
CA ASP A 56 -1.70 -15.64 24.72
C ASP A 56 -0.40 -16.45 24.57
N LYS A 57 -0.48 -17.79 24.54
CA LYS A 57 0.70 -18.64 24.33
C LYS A 57 1.18 -18.58 22.87
N THR A 58 0.24 -18.51 21.93
CA THR A 58 0.56 -18.45 20.49
C THR A 58 0.58 -17.02 19.94
N GLY A 59 0.04 -16.05 20.69
CA GLY A 59 -0.12 -14.68 20.24
C GLY A 59 -1.24 -14.51 19.20
N LEU A 60 -2.17 -15.46 19.10
CA LEU A 60 -3.27 -15.41 18.14
C LEU A 60 -4.57 -14.98 18.81
N THR A 61 -5.28 -14.06 18.17
CA THR A 61 -6.67 -13.73 18.52
C THR A 61 -7.55 -13.91 17.29
N ILE A 62 -8.59 -14.71 17.40
CA ILE A 62 -9.50 -15.07 16.30
C ILE A 62 -10.87 -14.46 16.60
N TYR A 63 -11.41 -13.75 15.63
CA TYR A 63 -12.74 -13.15 15.63
C TYR A 63 -13.57 -13.82 14.53
N GLU A 64 -14.81 -14.19 14.84
CA GLU A 64 -15.70 -14.90 13.91
C GLU A 64 -17.13 -14.38 14.01
N GLY A 65 -17.85 -14.42 12.89
CA GLY A 65 -19.24 -13.98 12.76
C GLY A 65 -19.35 -12.50 12.41
N SER A 66 -19.60 -12.23 11.12
CA SER A 66 -19.80 -10.89 10.54
C SER A 66 -18.82 -9.84 11.07
N VAL A 67 -17.53 -10.12 10.94
CA VAL A 67 -16.46 -9.34 11.57
C VAL A 67 -16.22 -8.04 10.82
N ILE A 68 -16.14 -6.93 11.57
CA ILE A 68 -15.78 -5.61 11.06
C ILE A 68 -14.53 -5.13 11.78
N LEU A 69 -13.48 -4.80 11.02
CA LEU A 69 -12.29 -4.14 11.49
C LEU A 69 -12.27 -2.69 11.01
N THR A 70 -11.95 -1.76 11.91
CA THR A 70 -11.75 -0.34 11.58
C THR A 70 -10.43 0.19 12.12
N GLN A 71 -9.77 1.05 11.35
CA GLN A 71 -8.58 1.79 11.75
C GLN A 71 -8.53 3.11 10.97
N GLY A 72 -8.90 4.23 11.60
CA GLY A 72 -9.07 5.49 10.87
C GLY A 72 -10.11 5.36 9.77
N SER A 73 -9.72 5.63 8.52
CA SER A 73 -10.52 5.44 7.31
C SER A 73 -10.59 3.98 6.84
N ILE A 74 -9.67 3.12 7.28
CA ILE A 74 -9.62 1.71 6.88
C ILE A 74 -10.82 0.97 7.47
N ASN A 75 -11.56 0.26 6.63
CA ASN A 75 -12.65 -0.63 7.01
C ASN A 75 -12.51 -1.98 6.30
N ILE A 76 -12.43 -3.06 7.07
CA ILE A 76 -12.38 -4.43 6.55
C ILE A 76 -13.58 -5.22 7.07
N ARG A 77 -14.33 -5.87 6.16
CA ARG A 77 -15.42 -6.78 6.51
C ARG A 77 -15.08 -8.20 6.06
N ALA A 78 -15.29 -9.17 6.94
CA ALA A 78 -14.93 -10.56 6.70
C ALA A 78 -15.77 -11.51 7.57
N ASP A 79 -15.78 -12.80 7.23
CA ASP A 79 -16.44 -13.83 8.04
C ASP A 79 -15.58 -14.22 9.25
N LYS A 80 -14.25 -14.14 9.10
CA LYS A 80 -13.27 -14.41 10.14
C LYS A 80 -12.07 -13.47 10.04
N ILE A 81 -11.60 -12.95 11.17
CA ILE A 81 -10.35 -12.21 11.27
C ILE A 81 -9.43 -12.89 12.29
N THR A 82 -8.18 -13.15 11.91
CA THR A 82 -7.13 -13.64 12.81
C THR A 82 -6.05 -12.57 12.97
N VAL A 83 -5.88 -12.09 14.20
CA VAL A 83 -4.84 -11.14 14.58
C VAL A 83 -3.65 -11.90 15.14
N HIS A 84 -2.48 -11.69 14.53
CA HIS A 84 -1.20 -12.20 14.97
C HIS A 84 -0.48 -11.11 15.75
N SER A 85 -0.12 -11.42 17.00
CA SER A 85 0.65 -10.54 17.87
C SER A 85 2.01 -11.13 18.19
N LYS A 86 3.06 -10.32 18.05
CA LYS A 86 4.43 -10.65 18.41
C LYS A 86 4.93 -9.63 19.44
N ALA A 87 5.45 -10.10 20.56
CA ALA A 87 5.94 -9.24 21.65
C ALA A 87 4.93 -8.15 22.07
N ASN A 88 3.65 -8.54 22.24
CA ASN A 88 2.52 -7.66 22.57
C ASN A 88 2.21 -6.55 21.55
N LYS A 89 2.70 -6.67 20.32
CA LYS A 89 2.34 -5.79 19.20
C LYS A 89 1.67 -6.58 18.09
N VAL A 90 0.65 -6.02 17.47
CA VAL A 90 0.04 -6.62 16.27
C VAL A 90 1.03 -6.54 15.12
N SER A 91 1.38 -7.69 14.54
CA SER A 91 2.27 -7.77 13.38
C SER A 91 1.49 -7.95 12.09
N ARG A 92 0.44 -8.79 12.12
CA ARG A 92 -0.31 -9.17 10.93
C ARG A 92 -1.77 -9.46 11.27
N ILE A 93 -2.66 -9.12 10.36
CA ILE A 93 -4.09 -9.42 10.44
C ILE A 93 -4.50 -10.16 9.17
N VAL A 94 -5.15 -11.31 9.33
CA VAL A 94 -5.64 -12.13 8.21
C VAL A 94 -7.16 -12.16 8.24
N CYS A 95 -7.78 -11.63 7.20
CA CYS A 95 -9.22 -11.51 7.05
C CYS A 95 -9.68 -12.47 5.95
N ILE A 96 -10.61 -13.36 6.27
CA ILE A 96 -11.11 -14.39 5.34
C ILE A 96 -12.62 -14.22 5.18
N GLY A 97 -13.09 -14.25 3.93
CA GLY A 97 -14.51 -14.26 3.63
C GLY A 97 -14.82 -14.66 2.18
N GLU A 98 -16.08 -14.57 1.79
CA GLU A 98 -16.57 -14.92 0.44
C GLU A 98 -17.36 -13.79 -0.27
N PRO A 99 -16.71 -12.67 -0.65
CA PRO A 99 -15.33 -12.29 -0.38
C PRO A 99 -15.20 -11.46 0.91
N ALA A 100 -13.97 -11.32 1.40
CA ALA A 100 -13.63 -10.23 2.32
C ALA A 100 -13.57 -8.91 1.54
N HIS A 101 -13.94 -7.81 2.21
CA HIS A 101 -14.03 -6.47 1.64
C HIS A 101 -13.12 -5.52 2.39
N TYR A 102 -12.40 -4.69 1.66
CA TYR A 102 -11.55 -3.62 2.19
C TYR A 102 -11.97 -2.29 1.57
N HIS A 103 -12.04 -1.24 2.39
CA HIS A 103 -12.25 0.13 1.96
C HIS A 103 -11.26 1.04 2.68
N GLN A 104 -10.73 2.03 1.98
CA GLN A 104 -9.90 3.10 2.56
C GLN A 104 -10.12 4.40 1.79
N GLN A 105 -10.09 5.51 2.52
CA GLN A 105 -10.06 6.85 1.98
C GLN A 105 -8.70 7.48 2.31
N PRO A 106 -7.69 7.40 1.42
CA PRO A 106 -6.30 7.77 1.75
C PRO A 106 -6.16 9.23 2.19
N GLU A 107 -6.87 10.13 1.51
CA GLU A 107 -6.95 11.55 1.82
C GLU A 107 -8.40 12.04 1.69
N PRO A 108 -8.79 13.15 2.36
CA PRO A 108 -10.15 13.69 2.28
C PRO A 108 -10.64 14.00 0.85
N ASP A 109 -9.72 14.37 -0.04
CA ASP A 109 -10.02 14.76 -1.42
C ASP A 109 -9.71 13.67 -2.47
N ALA A 110 -9.15 12.53 -2.04
CA ALA A 110 -8.80 11.42 -2.93
C ALA A 110 -10.02 10.54 -3.28
N GLY A 111 -9.88 9.65 -4.25
CA GLY A 111 -10.86 8.59 -4.48
C GLY A 111 -10.88 7.52 -3.37
N LEU A 112 -12.04 6.87 -3.22
CA LEU A 112 -12.18 5.70 -2.34
C LEU A 112 -11.48 4.49 -2.98
N VAL A 113 -10.59 3.85 -2.22
CA VAL A 113 -9.97 2.58 -2.60
C VAL A 113 -10.85 1.44 -2.11
N ILE A 114 -11.28 0.57 -3.02
CA ILE A 114 -12.12 -0.58 -2.73
C ILE A 114 -11.41 -1.85 -3.16
N ALA A 115 -11.15 -2.75 -2.23
CA ALA A 115 -10.55 -4.05 -2.51
C ALA A 115 -11.45 -5.21 -2.08
N ARG A 116 -11.40 -6.31 -2.84
CA ARG A 116 -12.13 -7.55 -2.58
C ARG A 116 -11.22 -8.74 -2.86
N ALA A 117 -11.25 -9.73 -1.98
CA ALA A 117 -10.55 -11.00 -2.17
C ALA A 117 -11.10 -12.04 -1.18
N ASN A 118 -10.89 -13.34 -1.43
CA ASN A 118 -11.24 -14.34 -0.42
C ASN A 118 -10.37 -14.22 0.84
N THR A 119 -9.14 -13.72 0.70
CA THR A 119 -8.24 -13.47 1.82
C THR A 119 -7.55 -12.12 1.66
N ILE A 120 -7.64 -11.30 2.71
CA ILE A 120 -6.96 -10.02 2.81
C ILE A 120 -5.99 -10.11 3.98
N GLU A 121 -4.70 -9.92 3.72
CA GLU A 121 -3.65 -9.93 4.72
C GLU A 121 -3.12 -8.52 4.89
N TYR A 122 -3.22 -7.97 6.10
CA TYR A 122 -2.64 -6.68 6.44
C TYR A 122 -1.40 -6.92 7.30
N HIS A 123 -0.23 -6.57 6.77
CA HIS A 123 1.07 -6.70 7.43
C HIS A 123 1.47 -5.32 7.97
N LEU A 124 1.28 -5.11 9.27
CA LEU A 124 1.51 -3.83 9.92
C LEU A 124 3.00 -3.54 10.11
N ASP A 125 3.83 -4.57 10.16
CA ASP A 125 5.28 -4.47 10.26
C ASP A 125 5.97 -4.15 8.92
N GLN A 126 5.29 -4.45 7.81
CA GLN A 126 5.77 -4.23 6.44
C GLN A 126 5.04 -3.10 5.73
N ASP A 127 4.06 -2.48 6.38
CA ASP A 127 3.20 -1.48 5.78
C ASP A 127 2.55 -1.97 4.47
N ALA A 128 2.10 -3.22 4.40
CA ALA A 128 1.64 -3.85 3.16
C ALA A 128 0.28 -4.55 3.31
N ILE A 129 -0.52 -4.53 2.24
CA ILE A 129 -1.75 -5.32 2.09
C ILE A 129 -1.57 -6.33 0.97
N THR A 130 -1.92 -7.59 1.22
CA THR A 130 -1.95 -8.65 0.21
C THR A 130 -3.37 -9.19 0.07
N LEU A 131 -3.92 -9.04 -1.13
CA LEU A 131 -5.18 -9.61 -1.57
C LEU A 131 -4.90 -10.95 -2.25
N ARG A 132 -5.56 -12.03 -1.83
CA ARG A 132 -5.37 -13.38 -2.40
C ARG A 132 -6.69 -14.04 -2.78
N LYS A 133 -6.66 -14.70 -3.93
CA LYS A 133 -7.76 -15.42 -4.59
C LYS A 133 -8.91 -14.50 -4.95
N ASN A 134 -9.28 -14.51 -6.23
CA ASN A 134 -10.31 -13.61 -6.77
C ASN A 134 -10.08 -12.14 -6.38
N ALA A 135 -8.83 -11.69 -6.40
CA ALA A 135 -8.45 -10.36 -5.94
C ALA A 135 -8.89 -9.31 -6.97
N SER A 136 -9.51 -8.24 -6.46
CA SER A 136 -9.92 -7.06 -7.24
C SER A 136 -9.66 -5.81 -6.42
N LEU A 137 -9.09 -4.79 -7.04
CA LEU A 137 -8.89 -3.46 -6.49
C LEU A 137 -9.51 -2.45 -7.46
N ASP A 138 -10.30 -1.53 -6.93
CA ASP A 138 -10.95 -0.44 -7.64
C ASP A 138 -10.52 0.87 -6.98
N GLN A 139 -9.92 1.75 -7.78
CA GLN A 139 -9.52 3.08 -7.38
C GLN A 139 -9.96 4.05 -8.47
N GLU A 140 -10.88 4.95 -8.12
CA GLU A 140 -11.38 5.98 -9.04
C GLU A 140 -11.95 5.42 -10.36
N GLY A 141 -12.53 4.20 -10.31
CA GLY A 141 -13.07 3.51 -11.47
C GLY A 141 -12.03 2.78 -12.31
N THR A 142 -10.74 2.89 -11.99
CA THR A 142 -9.70 2.00 -12.49
C THR A 142 -9.75 0.70 -11.71
N VAL A 143 -9.99 -0.42 -12.41
CA VAL A 143 -10.16 -1.74 -11.80
C VAL A 143 -9.00 -2.66 -12.18
N LEU A 144 -8.30 -3.18 -11.18
CA LEU A 144 -7.26 -4.19 -11.31
C LEU A 144 -7.75 -5.53 -10.74
N LYS A 145 -7.61 -6.61 -11.50
CA LYS A 145 -7.95 -7.97 -11.09
C LYS A 145 -6.79 -8.92 -11.29
N GLY A 146 -6.61 -9.83 -10.34
CA GLY A 146 -5.59 -10.87 -10.38
C GLY A 146 -5.86 -11.97 -9.37
N GLU A 147 -4.98 -12.97 -9.32
CA GLU A 147 -5.05 -13.99 -8.27
C GLU A 147 -4.42 -13.47 -6.98
N ILE A 148 -3.35 -12.67 -7.11
CA ILE A 148 -2.71 -11.98 -5.99
C ILE A 148 -2.48 -10.52 -6.37
N ILE A 149 -2.86 -9.60 -5.48
CA ILE A 149 -2.55 -8.18 -5.59
C ILE A 149 -1.87 -7.77 -4.29
N ASN A 150 -0.66 -7.21 -4.39
CA ASN A 150 0.06 -6.60 -3.28
C ASN A 150 -0.05 -5.09 -3.39
N TYR A 151 -0.26 -4.44 -2.25
CA TYR A 151 -0.23 -2.99 -2.13
C TYR A 151 0.75 -2.61 -1.03
N ASP A 152 1.84 -1.96 -1.42
CA ASP A 152 2.76 -1.30 -0.50
C ASP A 152 2.17 0.09 -0.18
N LEU A 153 1.74 0.28 1.05
CA LEU A 153 1.09 1.52 1.49
C LEU A 153 2.11 2.62 1.84
N LYS A 154 3.40 2.31 1.88
CA LYS A 154 4.46 3.29 2.13
C LYS A 154 4.96 3.91 0.83
N GLU A 155 5.13 3.07 -0.19
CA GLU A 155 5.56 3.49 -1.54
C GLU A 155 4.37 3.71 -2.49
N GLU A 156 3.14 3.49 -2.02
CA GLU A 156 1.90 3.53 -2.80
C GLU A 156 1.94 2.65 -4.07
N LEU A 157 2.69 1.55 -4.00
CA LEU A 157 2.97 0.67 -5.13
C LEU A 157 2.00 -0.51 -5.17
N ILE A 158 1.28 -0.68 -6.28
CA ILE A 158 0.37 -1.81 -6.51
C ILE A 158 1.00 -2.78 -7.51
N GLU A 159 1.13 -4.04 -7.11
CA GLU A 159 1.61 -5.13 -7.95
C GLU A 159 0.55 -6.23 -8.04
N ALA A 160 0.19 -6.66 -9.25
CA ALA A 160 -0.68 -7.80 -9.47
C ALA A 160 0.07 -8.94 -10.15
N ARG A 161 -0.30 -10.18 -9.82
CA ARG A 161 0.24 -11.38 -10.46
C ARG A 161 -0.81 -12.48 -10.58
N GLY A 162 -0.49 -13.46 -11.42
CA GLY A 162 -1.19 -14.74 -11.45
C GLY A 162 -1.01 -15.53 -10.16
N ASP A 163 -1.36 -16.81 -10.19
CA ASP A 163 -1.22 -17.69 -9.05
C ASP A 163 0.26 -17.87 -8.60
N GLU A 164 0.49 -18.67 -7.58
CA GLU A 164 1.84 -18.89 -7.04
C GLU A 164 2.79 -19.56 -8.05
N LYS A 165 2.26 -20.16 -9.12
CA LYS A 165 3.02 -20.76 -10.22
C LYS A 165 3.28 -19.76 -11.36
N GLY A 166 2.85 -18.51 -11.20
CA GLY A 166 2.91 -17.48 -12.24
C GLY A 166 1.93 -17.72 -13.38
N THR A 167 0.94 -18.59 -13.17
CA THR A 167 -0.10 -18.89 -14.17
C THR A 167 -1.35 -18.07 -13.86
N GLY A 168 -1.96 -17.49 -14.89
CA GLY A 168 -3.12 -16.60 -14.72
C GLY A 168 -2.88 -15.24 -15.33
N ARG A 169 -3.98 -14.59 -15.75
CA ARG A 169 -3.94 -13.28 -16.40
C ARG A 169 -4.34 -12.22 -15.41
N ILE A 170 -3.66 -11.08 -15.49
CA ILE A 170 -4.06 -9.85 -14.83
C ILE A 170 -5.00 -9.11 -15.78
N GLN A 171 -6.04 -8.50 -15.25
CA GLN A 171 -6.93 -7.63 -16.01
C GLN A 171 -6.93 -6.23 -15.39
N MET A 172 -6.65 -5.22 -16.20
CA MET A 172 -6.77 -3.82 -15.82
C MET A 172 -7.81 -3.14 -16.71
N VAL A 173 -8.72 -2.38 -16.10
CA VAL A 173 -9.74 -1.59 -16.78
C VAL A 173 -9.50 -0.13 -16.39
N ILE A 174 -9.21 0.72 -17.36
CA ILE A 174 -8.98 2.15 -17.16
C ILE A 174 -10.18 2.90 -17.75
N PRO A 175 -10.88 3.75 -16.99
CA PRO A 175 -12.01 4.51 -17.50
C PRO A 175 -11.55 5.56 -18.53
N PRO A 176 -12.38 5.89 -19.53
CA PRO A 176 -11.99 6.79 -20.63
C PRO A 176 -11.54 8.18 -20.16
N ASN A 177 -12.12 8.68 -19.08
CA ASN A 177 -11.79 10.01 -18.55
C ASN A 177 -10.37 10.08 -17.94
N GLN A 178 -9.76 8.95 -17.58
CA GLN A 178 -8.38 8.91 -17.05
C GLN A 178 -7.32 8.73 -18.16
N GLN A 179 -7.72 8.50 -19.41
CA GLN A 179 -6.79 8.36 -20.53
C GLN A 179 -6.23 9.70 -21.02
N GLN A 180 -6.79 10.83 -20.58
CA GLN A 180 -6.38 12.17 -21.02
C GLN A 180 -5.24 12.78 -20.19
N GLU A 181 -4.86 12.18 -19.05
CA GLU A 181 -3.85 12.74 -18.12
C GLU A 181 -2.58 11.86 -17.94
N GLY A 182 -2.54 10.64 -18.50
CA GLY A 182 -1.56 9.60 -18.10
C GLY A 182 -0.57 9.08 -19.15
N ALA A 183 -0.18 9.86 -20.17
CA ALA A 183 0.73 9.38 -21.22
C ALA A 183 2.22 9.24 -20.80
N ASN A 184 2.55 9.00 -19.53
CA ASN A 184 3.96 8.84 -19.15
C ASN A 184 4.31 7.99 -17.92
N GLN A 185 3.47 7.06 -17.46
CA GLN A 185 3.91 5.98 -16.55
C GLN A 185 3.13 4.69 -16.79
N VAL A 186 3.60 3.88 -17.74
CA VAL A 186 3.28 2.45 -17.82
C VAL A 186 4.55 1.72 -17.41
N PRO A 187 4.59 0.96 -16.30
CA PRO A 187 5.67 0.02 -16.08
C PRO A 187 5.62 -1.02 -17.20
N GLU A 188 6.67 -1.03 -18.01
CA GLU A 188 6.87 -1.99 -19.08
C GLU A 188 6.79 -3.41 -18.50
N PRO A 189 5.90 -4.29 -19.01
CA PRO A 189 5.88 -5.68 -18.59
C PRO A 189 7.22 -6.30 -18.97
N ALA A 190 7.99 -6.75 -17.97
CA ALA A 190 9.19 -7.53 -18.20
C ALA A 190 8.81 -8.80 -19.00
N ALA A 191 9.12 -8.77 -20.29
CA ALA A 191 8.91 -9.89 -21.20
C ALA A 191 9.71 -11.11 -20.73
N PRO A 192 9.14 -12.34 -20.75
CA PRO A 192 9.90 -13.55 -20.51
C PRO A 192 10.87 -13.79 -21.67
N GLY A 193 12.16 -13.58 -21.43
CA GLY A 193 13.22 -13.95 -22.36
C GLY A 193 13.28 -15.47 -22.54
N ALA A 194 12.81 -15.93 -23.69
CA ALA A 194 13.10 -17.25 -24.22
C ALA A 194 14.56 -17.33 -24.69
N ASN A 195 15.39 -18.21 -24.11
CA ASN A 195 16.34 -19.06 -24.85
C ASN A 195 17.07 -20.06 -23.92
N ILE A 196 16.80 -21.36 -24.05
CA ILE A 196 17.87 -22.36 -24.04
C ILE A 196 17.64 -23.25 -25.26
N LYS A 197 18.60 -23.13 -26.16
CA LYS A 197 18.75 -23.76 -27.46
C LYS A 197 19.12 -25.24 -27.30
N ASP A 198 18.57 -26.04 -28.20
CA ASP A 198 18.81 -27.47 -28.38
C ASP A 198 20.29 -27.90 -28.32
N LYS A 199 20.56 -29.03 -27.65
CA LYS A 199 21.61 -29.96 -28.08
C LYS A 199 21.45 -31.38 -27.51
N ALA A 200 21.18 -32.31 -28.44
CA ALA A 200 21.45 -33.76 -28.42
C ALA A 200 20.64 -34.63 -27.42
N SER A 201 20.22 -35.86 -27.71
CA SER A 201 20.70 -36.86 -28.67
C SER A 201 19.58 -37.87 -28.96
N VAL A 202 19.46 -38.24 -30.23
CA VAL A 202 19.14 -39.56 -30.82
C VAL A 202 18.65 -40.67 -29.87
N SER A 203 17.52 -41.31 -30.21
CA SER A 203 17.43 -42.78 -30.39
C SER A 203 16.15 -43.20 -31.11
N THR A 204 16.38 -43.99 -32.14
CA THR A 204 15.48 -44.67 -33.09
C THR A 204 14.60 -45.75 -32.45
N SER A 205 13.38 -45.95 -32.98
CA SER A 205 12.84 -47.28 -33.33
C SER A 205 11.52 -47.17 -34.11
N THR A 206 11.52 -47.69 -35.34
CA THR A 206 10.34 -48.26 -36.03
C THR A 206 10.19 -49.71 -35.53
N PRO A 207 9.00 -50.33 -35.50
CA PRO A 207 8.38 -50.83 -36.73
C PRO A 207 6.84 -50.66 -36.82
N GLU A 208 6.35 -50.56 -38.05
CA GLU A 208 5.28 -51.40 -38.64
C GLU A 208 3.97 -51.66 -37.87
N SER A 209 2.83 -51.26 -38.44
CA SER A 209 1.73 -52.19 -38.78
C SER A 209 0.60 -51.47 -39.51
N THR A 210 0.39 -51.84 -40.76
CA THR A 210 -0.79 -51.57 -41.56
C THR A 210 -1.88 -52.60 -41.23
N GLY A 211 -3.08 -52.14 -40.82
CA GLY A 211 -4.23 -53.01 -40.57
C GLY A 211 -5.55 -52.27 -40.71
N SER A 212 -6.22 -52.53 -41.83
CA SER A 212 -7.56 -52.04 -42.25
C SER A 212 -8.70 -52.53 -41.33
N PRO A 213 -9.88 -51.87 -41.29
CA PRO A 213 -11.00 -52.30 -40.47
C PRO A 213 -11.99 -53.25 -41.20
N ALA A 214 -12.55 -54.19 -40.43
CA ALA A 214 -13.88 -54.82 -40.51
C ALA A 214 -14.24 -55.74 -41.71
N PRO A 215 -15.26 -56.61 -41.59
CA PRO A 215 -16.14 -56.89 -40.44
C PRO A 215 -15.87 -58.20 -39.69
#